data_AF-A0A672NWT2-F1
#
_entry.id   AF-A0A672NWT2-F1
#
_cell.length_a   1.000
_cell.length_b   1.000
_cell.length_c   1.000
_cell.angle_alpha   90.00
_cell.angle_beta   90.00
_cell.angle_gamma   90.00
#
_symmetry.space_group_name_H-M   'P 1'
#
loop_
_entity.id
_entity.type
_entity.pdbx_description
1 polymer ?
#
loop_
_entity_poly.entity_id
_entity_poly.type
_entity_poly.pdbx_seq_one_letter_code
_entity_poly.pdbx_strand_id
1 'polypeptide(L)'
;MGGVKQEQTDAPASKDSQHTDNAQEENQSTSQPVKKRGWPKGKKRKKVLPNGPKAPVTGYVRFLNERREHIRALHPDLPFPEITKRLGAEWSRLAPHDKQRYLDEAERDKMQYARELREYQKSEAYQITCVKVQDKRIKREELTSVIINANSSGSTGFKNSDLTTRFDVPIFTEEFLDQNKAREAELRRLRKANVEFEEQNAVLQKHIADMFSAKERLEAELGQDELRTQALQRHLQAIKQTLLNSLATVPLPGTGETPSIGTLDSYLSRLSSALESRPHEHRALVLKLQELLAHLDR
;
A
#
# COMPACT_ATOMS: atom_id res chain seq x y z
N MET A 1 24.61 -56.22 -14.39
CA MET A 1 23.48 -56.17 -13.43
C MET A 1 22.35 -55.42 -14.13
N GLY A 2 21.18 -56.06 -14.31
CA GLY A 2 20.06 -55.68 -15.21
C GLY A 2 19.48 -54.28 -14.97
N GLY A 3 18.74 -53.65 -15.90
CA GLY A 3 17.62 -54.14 -16.74
C GLY A 3 16.33 -53.51 -16.17
N VAL A 4 15.86 -52.33 -16.64
CA VAL A 4 14.85 -52.06 -17.69
C VAL A 4 13.43 -52.62 -17.43
N LYS A 5 12.42 -51.71 -17.47
CA LYS A 5 10.95 -51.87 -17.72
C LYS A 5 10.09 -52.50 -16.60
N GLN A 6 8.78 -52.22 -16.39
CA GLN A 6 7.69 -51.42 -17.00
C GLN A 6 6.47 -51.47 -16.05
N GLU A 7 5.53 -50.50 -16.14
CA GLU A 7 4.03 -50.59 -16.08
C GLU A 7 3.29 -51.44 -14.99
N GLN A 8 2.06 -51.21 -14.50
CA GLN A 8 0.92 -50.27 -14.67
C GLN A 8 -0.25 -50.80 -13.77
N THR A 9 -1.37 -50.06 -13.69
CA THR A 9 -2.75 -50.46 -13.26
C THR A 9 -2.99 -50.55 -11.73
N ASP A 10 -4.16 -50.27 -11.12
CA ASP A 10 -5.50 -49.77 -11.53
C ASP A 10 -6.26 -49.34 -10.25
N ALA A 11 -7.31 -48.51 -10.39
CA ALA A 11 -8.35 -48.29 -9.34
C ALA A 11 -9.46 -49.39 -9.50
N PRO A 12 -10.40 -49.67 -8.54
CA PRO A 12 -11.57 -48.78 -8.30
C PRO A 12 -12.38 -48.92 -6.97
N ALA A 13 -13.33 -47.99 -6.77
CA ALA A 13 -14.73 -48.05 -6.29
C ALA A 13 -15.23 -48.85 -5.02
N SER A 14 -15.91 -48.08 -4.16
CA SER A 14 -17.30 -48.21 -3.62
C SER A 14 -17.84 -49.45 -2.89
N LYS A 15 -18.72 -49.13 -1.90
CA LYS A 15 -19.87 -49.86 -1.28
C LYS A 15 -19.64 -50.21 0.20
N ASP A 16 -20.61 -50.26 1.11
CA ASP A 16 -22.05 -49.92 1.23
C ASP A 16 -22.45 -50.51 2.60
N SER A 17 -23.37 -49.87 3.35
CA SER A 17 -24.33 -50.48 4.31
C SER A 17 -23.83 -51.41 5.45
N GLN A 18 -24.39 -51.55 6.65
CA GLN A 18 -25.72 -51.31 7.23
C GLN A 18 -25.61 -51.61 8.75
N HIS A 19 -26.46 -50.97 9.58
CA HIS A 19 -27.25 -51.50 10.73
C HIS A 19 -26.56 -52.33 11.85
N THR A 20 -26.77 -52.11 13.16
CA THR A 20 -28.03 -52.21 13.94
C THR A 20 -27.92 -51.65 15.37
N ASP A 21 -29.08 -51.26 15.92
CA ASP A 21 -29.59 -51.27 17.31
C ASP A 21 -28.76 -50.72 18.50
N ASN A 22 -29.17 -49.67 19.21
CA ASN A 22 -30.38 -49.41 20.04
C ASN A 22 -30.24 -49.93 21.49
N ALA A 23 -30.05 -48.99 22.44
CA ALA A 23 -30.53 -49.10 23.81
C ALA A 23 -30.50 -47.71 24.50
N GLN A 24 -31.66 -47.28 24.95
CA GLN A 24 -31.88 -46.12 25.83
C GLN A 24 -31.46 -46.45 27.26
N GLU A 25 -30.91 -45.47 27.97
CA GLU A 25 -31.10 -45.36 29.42
C GLU A 25 -31.09 -43.89 29.86
N GLU A 26 -32.01 -43.57 30.75
CA GLU A 26 -32.42 -42.24 31.21
C GLU A 26 -31.31 -41.48 31.97
N ASN A 27 -31.38 -40.14 32.02
CA ASN A 27 -31.95 -39.41 33.16
C ASN A 27 -31.38 -37.97 33.32
N GLN A 28 -32.26 -37.09 33.81
CA GLN A 28 -32.02 -35.84 34.54
C GLN A 28 -31.65 -34.54 33.80
N SER A 29 -32.71 -33.79 33.58
CA SER A 29 -32.85 -32.34 33.69
C SER A 29 -31.91 -31.65 34.69
N THR A 30 -31.13 -30.67 34.21
CA THR A 30 -30.85 -29.44 34.96
C THR A 30 -30.97 -28.24 34.03
N SER A 31 -32.04 -27.48 34.20
CA SER A 31 -32.33 -26.20 33.55
C SER A 31 -31.35 -25.13 34.04
N GLN A 32 -30.41 -24.72 33.19
CA GLN A 32 -29.57 -23.54 33.41
C GLN A 32 -30.32 -22.28 32.92
N PRO A 33 -30.33 -21.17 33.68
CA PRO A 33 -31.03 -19.96 33.29
C PRO A 33 -30.25 -19.27 32.15
N VAL A 34 -30.92 -19.07 31.01
CA VAL A 34 -30.37 -18.28 29.89
C VAL A 34 -30.25 -16.83 30.36
N LYS A 35 -29.06 -16.46 30.84
CA LYS A 35 -28.69 -15.08 31.14
C LYS A 35 -28.84 -14.27 29.85
N LYS A 36 -29.84 -13.38 29.84
CA LYS A 36 -30.06 -12.39 28.77
C LYS A 36 -28.74 -11.65 28.52
N ARG A 37 -28.10 -11.98 27.39
CA ARG A 37 -26.89 -11.30 26.91
C ARG A 37 -27.24 -9.82 26.78
N GLY A 38 -26.58 -8.99 27.60
CA GLY A 38 -26.73 -7.55 27.54
C GLY A 38 -26.45 -7.03 26.13
N TRP A 39 -27.31 -6.15 25.63
CA TRP A 39 -27.11 -5.46 24.36
C TRP A 39 -25.69 -4.85 24.31
N PRO A 40 -24.91 -5.04 23.24
CA PRO A 40 -23.59 -4.44 23.12
C PRO A 40 -23.74 -2.91 23.12
N LYS A 41 -23.20 -2.24 24.15
CA LYS A 41 -23.12 -0.77 24.21
C LYS A 41 -22.43 -0.28 22.93
N GLY A 42 -23.17 0.49 22.13
CA GLY A 42 -22.77 0.92 20.79
C GLY A 42 -21.40 1.59 20.76
N LYS A 43 -20.69 1.45 19.63
CA LYS A 43 -19.44 2.15 19.33
C LYS A 43 -19.56 3.62 19.74
N LYS A 44 -18.67 4.09 20.64
CA LYS A 44 -18.53 5.53 20.94
C LYS A 44 -18.37 6.27 19.60
N ARG A 45 -19.28 7.22 19.32
CA ARG A 45 -19.20 8.08 18.13
C ARG A 45 -17.81 8.70 18.07
N LYS A 46 -17.16 8.63 16.90
CA LYS A 46 -15.89 9.34 16.65
C LYS A 46 -16.07 10.80 17.07
N LYS A 47 -15.09 11.37 17.78
CA LYS A 47 -15.13 12.77 18.23
C LYS A 47 -15.44 13.64 17.01
N VAL A 48 -16.47 14.48 17.14
CA VAL A 48 -16.84 15.48 16.13
C VAL A 48 -15.57 16.28 15.82
N LEU A 49 -15.16 16.27 14.56
CA LEU A 49 -14.09 17.15 14.10
C LEU A 49 -14.51 18.58 14.47
N PRO A 50 -13.67 19.38 15.15
CA PRO A 50 -14.03 20.76 15.45
C PRO A 50 -14.39 21.44 14.14
N ASN A 51 -15.65 21.86 13.98
CA ASN A 51 -16.20 22.52 12.78
C ASN A 51 -16.48 21.62 11.55
N GLY A 52 -16.50 20.29 11.69
CA GLY A 52 -16.93 19.40 10.61
C GLY A 52 -18.46 19.32 10.46
N PRO A 53 -18.98 18.87 9.29
CA PRO A 53 -20.40 18.65 9.10
C PRO A 53 -20.94 17.66 10.14
N LYS A 54 -22.19 17.84 10.57
CA LYS A 54 -22.82 17.02 11.62
C LYS A 54 -23.37 15.73 11.01
N ALA A 55 -23.12 14.60 11.65
CA ALA A 55 -23.60 13.31 11.15
C ALA A 55 -25.14 13.30 11.03
N PRO A 56 -25.70 12.83 9.90
CA PRO A 56 -27.13 12.82 9.67
C PRO A 56 -27.81 11.80 10.59
N VAL A 57 -29.09 12.04 10.87
CA VAL A 57 -29.93 11.14 11.66
C VAL A 57 -30.48 10.03 10.77
N THR A 58 -30.71 8.84 11.34
CA THR A 58 -31.35 7.75 10.60
C THR A 58 -32.84 8.03 10.40
N GLY A 59 -33.48 7.39 9.43
CA GLY A 59 -34.92 7.58 9.16
C GLY A 59 -35.80 7.34 10.38
N TYR A 60 -35.48 6.33 11.19
CA TYR A 60 -36.15 6.09 12.48
C TYR A 60 -35.98 7.26 13.45
N VAL A 61 -34.76 7.78 13.62
CA VAL A 61 -34.50 8.90 14.53
C VAL A 61 -35.14 10.19 14.02
N ARG A 62 -35.23 10.38 12.70
CA ARG A 62 -35.94 11.48 12.06
C ARG A 62 -37.44 11.45 12.41
N PHE A 63 -38.08 10.29 12.24
CA PHE A 63 -39.46 10.06 12.67
C PHE A 63 -39.66 10.33 14.17
N LEU A 64 -38.77 9.78 15.01
CA LEU A 64 -38.83 10.00 16.45
C LEU A 64 -38.72 11.48 16.82
N ASN A 65 -37.83 12.24 16.16
CA ASN A 65 -37.65 13.66 16.47
C ASN A 65 -38.90 14.48 16.10
N GLU A 66 -39.45 14.26 14.91
CA GLU A 66 -40.67 14.93 14.44
C GLU A 66 -41.87 14.63 15.35
N ARG A 67 -42.11 13.35 15.67
CA ARG A 67 -43.25 12.99 16.52
C ARG A 67 -43.06 13.24 18.00
N ARG A 68 -41.82 13.21 18.51
CA ARG A 68 -41.54 13.59 19.90
C ARG A 68 -41.92 15.03 20.18
N GLU A 69 -41.66 15.94 19.25
CA GLU A 69 -42.05 17.34 19.40
C GLU A 69 -43.57 17.50 19.49
N HIS A 70 -44.30 16.79 18.62
CA HIS A 70 -45.76 16.77 18.64
C HIS A 70 -46.34 16.21 19.96
N ILE A 71 -45.84 15.07 20.42
CA ILE A 71 -46.32 14.45 21.68
C ILE A 71 -45.95 15.29 22.90
N ARG A 72 -44.78 15.94 22.90
CA ARG A 72 -44.39 16.85 23.99
C ARG A 72 -45.29 18.09 24.06
N ALA A 73 -45.78 18.58 22.91
CA ALA A 73 -46.72 19.69 22.88
C ALA A 73 -48.13 19.31 23.39
N LEU A 74 -48.59 18.11 23.07
CA LEU A 74 -49.88 17.58 23.53
C LEU A 74 -49.86 17.11 25.00
N HIS A 75 -48.70 16.63 25.46
CA HIS A 75 -48.52 16.03 26.78
C HIS A 75 -47.21 16.50 27.42
N PRO A 76 -47.16 17.73 27.94
CA PRO A 76 -45.95 18.28 28.55
C PRO A 76 -45.52 17.54 29.82
N ASP A 77 -46.44 16.87 30.52
CA ASP A 77 -46.19 16.17 31.79
C ASP A 77 -45.60 14.76 31.60
N LEU A 78 -45.58 14.24 30.36
CA LEU A 78 -45.10 12.88 30.12
C LEU A 78 -43.56 12.80 30.10
N PRO A 79 -42.96 11.84 30.82
CA PRO A 79 -41.51 11.72 30.87
C PRO A 79 -40.94 11.17 29.56
N PHE A 80 -39.74 11.63 29.20
CA PHE A 80 -39.04 11.29 27.94
C PHE A 80 -38.98 9.78 27.61
N PRO A 81 -38.71 8.86 28.57
CA PRO A 81 -38.69 7.43 28.28
C PRO A 81 -40.04 6.89 27.81
N GLU A 82 -41.15 7.38 28.36
CA GLU A 82 -42.50 6.94 28.00
C GLU A 82 -42.90 7.44 26.61
N ILE A 83 -42.55 8.69 26.28
CA ILE A 83 -42.74 9.23 24.93
C ILE A 83 -41.95 8.39 23.91
N THR A 84 -40.68 8.10 24.20
CA THR A 84 -39.84 7.31 23.28
C THR A 84 -40.35 5.88 23.10
N LYS A 85 -40.88 5.26 24.16
CA LYS A 85 -41.50 3.92 24.10
C LYS A 85 -42.74 3.89 23.22
N ARG A 86 -43.62 4.88 23.35
CA ARG A 86 -44.83 5.01 22.51
C ARG A 86 -44.47 5.17 21.03
N LEU A 87 -43.52 6.07 20.73
CA LEU A 87 -43.06 6.32 19.36
C LEU A 87 -42.37 5.10 18.72
N GLY A 88 -41.62 4.32 19.50
CA GLY A 88 -41.04 3.06 19.00
C GLY A 88 -42.10 2.04 18.58
N ALA A 89 -43.22 1.99 19.31
CA ALA A 89 -44.36 1.14 18.96
C ALA A 89 -45.17 1.69 17.77
N GLU A 90 -45.20 3.01 17.59
CA GLU A 90 -45.82 3.68 16.44
C GLU A 90 -45.02 3.42 15.16
N TRP A 91 -43.69 3.58 15.20
CA TRP A 91 -42.79 3.24 14.08
C TRP A 91 -42.91 1.79 13.62
N SER A 92 -43.14 0.87 14.55
CA SER A 92 -43.31 -0.56 14.24
C SER A 92 -44.66 -0.86 13.58
N ARG A 93 -45.66 0.00 13.78
CA ARG A 93 -47.02 -0.11 13.19
C ARG A 93 -47.22 0.78 11.96
N LEU A 94 -46.25 1.63 11.65
CA LEU A 94 -46.30 2.57 10.53
C LEU A 94 -46.38 1.80 9.20
N ALA A 95 -47.19 2.31 8.26
CA ALA A 95 -47.30 1.73 6.93
C ALA A 95 -45.94 1.69 6.22
N PRO A 96 -45.64 0.65 5.41
CA PRO A 96 -44.37 0.55 4.69
C PRO A 96 -44.04 1.78 3.84
N HIS A 97 -45.05 2.37 3.20
CA HIS A 97 -44.90 3.58 2.38
C HIS A 97 -44.42 4.79 3.21
N ASP A 98 -45.04 5.06 4.36
CA ASP A 98 -44.66 6.18 5.21
C ASP A 98 -43.30 5.95 5.86
N LYS A 99 -43.00 4.70 6.22
CA LYS A 99 -41.68 4.31 6.70
C LYS A 99 -40.60 4.53 5.64
N GLN A 100 -40.89 4.19 4.39
CA GLN A 100 -39.97 4.37 3.26
C GLN A 100 -39.64 5.84 3.04
N ARG A 101 -40.63 6.75 3.12
CA ARG A 101 -40.41 8.20 3.04
C ARG A 101 -39.32 8.69 4.00
N TYR A 102 -39.35 8.22 5.26
CA TYR A 102 -38.35 8.57 6.26
C TYR A 102 -36.96 7.97 5.99
N LEU A 103 -36.92 6.77 5.40
CA LEU A 103 -35.67 6.11 5.03
C LEU A 103 -35.02 6.79 3.82
N ASP A 104 -35.80 7.16 2.81
CA ASP A 104 -35.33 7.84 1.60
C ASP A 104 -34.77 9.24 1.93
N GLU A 105 -35.47 9.99 2.80
CA GLU A 105 -34.99 11.28 3.30
C GLU A 105 -33.65 11.14 4.04
N ALA A 106 -33.53 10.12 4.89
CA ALA A 106 -32.29 9.87 5.63
C ALA A 106 -31.14 9.40 4.73
N GLU A 107 -31.41 8.64 3.66
CA GLU A 107 -30.40 8.29 2.66
C GLU A 107 -29.96 9.52 1.86
N ARG A 108 -30.87 10.43 1.52
CA ARG A 108 -30.51 11.71 0.89
C ARG A 108 -29.61 12.57 1.79
N ASP A 109 -29.94 12.72 3.07
CA ASP A 109 -29.08 13.43 4.03
C ASP A 109 -27.70 12.77 4.15
N LYS A 110 -27.65 11.44 4.14
CA LYS A 110 -26.41 10.66 4.19
C LYS A 110 -25.54 10.89 2.96
N MET A 111 -26.14 10.99 1.78
CA MET A 111 -25.42 11.35 0.55
C MET A 111 -24.90 12.78 0.60
N GLN A 112 -25.70 13.73 1.10
CA GLN A 112 -25.28 15.12 1.26
C GLN A 112 -24.14 15.26 2.27
N TYR A 113 -24.28 14.65 3.45
CA TYR A 113 -23.23 14.59 4.46
C TYR A 113 -21.93 14.00 3.92
N ALA A 114 -22.01 12.92 3.13
CA ALA A 114 -20.83 12.31 2.54
C ALA A 114 -20.12 13.26 1.55
N ARG A 115 -20.86 14.11 0.83
CA ARG A 115 -20.30 15.15 -0.04
C ARG A 115 -19.62 16.25 0.78
N GLU A 116 -20.35 16.83 1.72
CA GLU A 116 -19.84 17.89 2.60
C GLU A 116 -18.62 17.43 3.40
N LEU A 117 -18.61 16.17 3.87
CA LEU A 117 -17.48 15.60 4.58
C LEU A 117 -16.25 15.45 3.68
N ARG A 118 -16.41 15.08 2.41
CA ARG A 118 -15.29 15.02 1.45
C ARG A 118 -14.74 16.40 1.15
N GLU A 119 -15.59 17.41 1.02
CA GLU A 119 -15.17 18.80 0.80
C GLU A 119 -14.46 19.35 2.04
N TYR A 120 -15.00 19.11 3.23
CA TYR A 120 -14.37 19.47 4.50
C TYR A 120 -12.99 18.83 4.66
N GLN A 121 -12.82 17.56 4.29
CA GLN A 121 -11.53 16.86 4.34
C GLN A 121 -10.47 17.47 3.41
N LYS A 122 -10.87 18.17 2.35
CA LYS A 122 -9.96 18.87 1.43
C LYS A 122 -9.61 20.29 1.89
N SER A 123 -10.34 20.84 2.86
CA SER A 123 -10.10 22.19 3.37
C SER A 123 -8.84 22.26 4.24
N GLU A 124 -8.13 23.38 4.19
CA GLU A 124 -7.01 23.70 5.08
C GLU A 124 -7.40 23.63 6.56
N ALA A 125 -8.67 23.92 6.89
CA ALA A 125 -9.19 23.79 8.24
C ALA A 125 -9.12 22.34 8.79
N TYR A 126 -9.28 21.34 7.93
CA TYR A 126 -9.13 19.92 8.30
C TYR A 126 -7.66 19.55 8.49
N GLN A 127 -6.77 20.06 7.64
CA GLN A 127 -5.34 19.83 7.78
C GLN A 127 -4.78 20.46 9.07
N ILE A 128 -5.14 21.71 9.36
CA ILE A 128 -4.76 22.42 10.59
C ILE A 128 -5.29 21.71 11.84
N THR A 129 -6.53 21.19 11.80
CA THR A 129 -7.08 20.45 12.95
C THR A 129 -6.41 19.09 13.14
N CYS A 130 -6.06 18.38 12.05
CA CYS A 130 -5.27 17.15 12.14
C CYS A 130 -3.88 17.40 12.75
N VAL A 131 -3.17 18.44 12.30
CA VAL A 131 -1.85 18.83 12.85
C VAL A 131 -1.97 19.18 14.34
N LYS A 132 -2.96 20.00 14.74
CA LYS A 132 -3.19 20.34 16.16
C LYS A 132 -3.53 19.13 17.03
N VAL A 133 -4.23 18.13 16.49
CA VAL A 133 -4.52 16.88 17.21
C VAL A 133 -3.26 16.02 17.35
N GLN A 134 -2.40 16.00 16.33
CA GLN A 134 -1.11 15.33 16.35
C GLN A 134 -0.17 15.99 17.37
N ASP A 135 -0.05 17.31 17.38
CA ASP A 135 0.75 18.07 18.34
C ASP A 135 0.30 17.86 19.78
N LYS A 136 -1.00 17.81 20.04
CA LYS A 136 -1.54 17.48 21.37
C LYS A 136 -1.23 16.05 21.78
N ARG A 137 -1.07 15.13 20.82
CA ARG A 137 -0.72 13.73 21.08
C ARG A 137 0.77 13.60 21.36
N ILE A 138 1.61 14.24 20.55
CA ILE A 138 3.07 14.33 20.74
C ILE A 138 3.38 14.99 22.08
N LYS A 139 2.77 16.14 22.40
CA LYS A 139 2.95 16.79 23.72
C LYS A 139 2.50 15.91 24.88
N ARG A 140 1.45 15.09 24.73
CA ARG A 140 1.03 14.16 25.78
C ARG A 140 2.04 13.02 25.94
N GLU A 141 2.54 12.48 24.83
CA GLU A 141 3.57 11.42 24.81
C GLU A 141 4.90 11.93 25.36
N GLU A 142 5.29 13.16 25.04
CA GLU A 142 6.47 13.86 25.57
C GLU A 142 6.34 14.18 27.07
N LEU A 143 5.18 14.65 27.52
CA LEU A 143 4.92 14.79 28.96
C LEU A 143 4.96 13.42 29.68
N THR A 144 4.53 12.36 29.02
CA THR A 144 4.56 11.00 29.58
C THR A 144 5.99 10.45 29.63
N SER A 145 6.83 10.73 28.63
CA SER A 145 8.24 10.31 28.60
C SER A 145 9.11 11.12 29.58
N VAL A 146 8.83 12.42 29.77
CA VAL A 146 9.49 13.24 30.80
C VAL A 146 9.21 12.72 32.21
N ILE A 147 7.98 12.29 32.50
CA ILE A 147 7.63 11.67 33.79
C ILE A 147 8.38 10.34 34.01
N ILE A 148 8.61 9.56 32.95
CA ILE A 148 9.36 8.29 33.05
C ILE A 148 10.86 8.55 33.27
N ASN A 149 11.44 9.57 32.64
CA ASN A 149 12.87 9.92 32.82
C ASN A 149 13.16 10.53 34.20
N ALA A 150 12.25 11.31 34.79
CA ALA A 150 12.42 11.89 36.12
C ALA A 150 12.54 10.85 37.24
N ASN A 151 12.05 9.62 37.03
CA ASN A 151 12.16 8.53 38.00
C ASN A 151 13.52 7.79 37.94
N SER A 152 14.41 8.15 37.01
CA SER A 152 15.71 7.48 36.84
C SER A 152 16.90 8.25 37.42
N SER A 153 16.69 9.46 37.93
CA SER A 153 17.75 10.29 38.50
C SER A 153 17.32 10.93 39.82
N GLY A 154 17.82 10.38 40.93
CA GLY A 154 18.00 11.15 42.18
C GLY A 154 16.83 11.14 43.17
N SER A 155 17.04 10.37 44.24
CA SER A 155 16.40 10.49 45.56
C SER A 155 16.10 11.94 45.98
N THR A 156 14.84 12.26 46.23
CA THR A 156 14.41 13.12 47.35
C THR A 156 13.07 12.63 47.87
N GLY A 157 12.96 12.50 49.20
CA GLY A 157 11.91 11.77 49.89
C GLY A 157 10.50 12.27 49.59
N PHE A 158 9.73 11.43 48.88
CA PHE A 158 8.28 11.46 48.92
C PHE A 158 7.81 10.39 49.90
N LYS A 159 6.98 10.79 50.87
CA LYS A 159 6.33 9.89 51.82
C LYS A 159 5.58 8.80 51.04
N ASN A 160 5.89 7.53 51.32
CA ASN A 160 5.34 6.33 50.69
C ASN A 160 3.82 6.14 50.83
N SER A 161 3.07 7.11 51.38
CA SER A 161 1.63 6.96 51.65
C SER A 161 0.72 7.20 50.45
N ASP A 162 1.24 7.65 49.30
CA ASP A 162 0.42 7.98 48.12
C ASP A 162 0.69 7.11 46.89
N LEU A 163 1.75 6.28 46.90
CA LEU A 163 1.96 5.28 45.85
C LEU A 163 1.11 4.02 46.07
N THR A 164 0.74 3.73 47.31
CA THR A 164 -0.14 2.60 47.65
C THR A 164 -1.54 2.84 47.14
N THR A 165 -2.08 4.05 47.30
CA THR A 165 -3.45 4.39 46.85
C THR A 165 -3.60 4.42 45.33
N ARG A 166 -2.51 4.62 44.58
CA ARG A 166 -2.53 4.65 43.11
C ARG A 166 -2.62 3.27 42.45
N PHE A 167 -2.15 2.22 43.14
CA PHE A 167 -2.16 0.85 42.64
C PHE A 167 -3.14 -0.06 43.38
N ASP A 168 -3.76 0.41 44.45
CA ASP A 168 -4.69 -0.37 45.27
C ASP A 168 -6.14 -0.08 44.88
N VAL A 169 -6.44 -0.22 43.58
CA VAL A 169 -7.83 -0.31 43.12
C VAL A 169 -8.29 -1.71 43.48
N PRO A 170 -9.22 -1.89 44.44
CA PRO A 170 -9.56 -3.21 44.94
C PRO A 170 -10.04 -4.10 43.79
N ILE A 171 -9.53 -5.32 43.74
CA ILE A 171 -9.93 -6.33 42.76
C ILE A 171 -11.47 -6.45 42.74
N PHE A 172 -12.03 -6.45 41.53
CA PHE A 172 -13.48 -6.46 41.25
C PHE A 172 -14.25 -5.17 41.51
N THR A 173 -13.59 -4.04 41.75
CA THR A 173 -14.27 -2.72 41.68
C THR A 173 -14.57 -2.32 40.23
N GLU A 174 -15.56 -1.45 40.04
CA GLU A 174 -15.93 -0.92 38.73
C GLU A 174 -14.73 -0.23 38.05
N GLU A 175 -13.90 0.47 38.84
CA GLU A 175 -12.67 1.11 38.36
C GLU A 175 -11.63 0.09 37.88
N PHE A 176 -11.39 -1.00 38.63
CA PHE A 176 -10.46 -2.07 38.21
C PHE A 176 -10.90 -2.71 36.89
N LEU A 177 -12.20 -3.00 36.76
CA LEU A 177 -12.77 -3.60 35.55
C LEU A 177 -12.66 -2.67 34.34
N ASP A 178 -12.90 -1.37 34.53
CA ASP A 178 -12.78 -0.37 33.47
C ASP A 178 -11.33 -0.14 33.05
N GLN A 179 -10.39 -0.08 33.99
CA GLN A 179 -8.95 0.00 33.70
C GLN A 179 -8.45 -1.25 32.96
N ASN A 180 -8.85 -2.44 33.40
CA ASN A 180 -8.48 -3.69 32.73
C ASN A 180 -9.06 -3.74 31.31
N LYS A 181 -10.31 -3.33 31.14
CA LYS A 181 -10.96 -3.23 29.83
C LYS A 181 -10.29 -2.21 28.91
N ALA A 182 -9.85 -1.07 29.45
CA ALA A 182 -9.11 -0.06 28.70
C ALA A 182 -7.74 -0.59 28.25
N ARG A 183 -7.02 -1.28 29.15
CA ARG A 183 -5.74 -1.94 28.85
C ARG A 183 -5.89 -3.02 27.78
N GLU A 184 -6.91 -3.87 27.90
CA GLU A 184 -7.24 -4.88 26.89
C GLU A 184 -7.60 -4.27 25.53
N ALA A 185 -8.34 -3.16 25.52
CA ALA A 185 -8.65 -2.45 24.29
C ALA A 185 -7.39 -1.86 23.64
N GLU A 186 -6.48 -1.32 24.45
CA GLU A 186 -5.20 -0.78 23.96
C GLU A 186 -4.30 -1.89 23.42
N LEU A 187 -4.19 -3.02 24.12
CA LEU A 187 -3.43 -4.19 23.63
C LEU A 187 -3.97 -4.69 22.28
N ARG A 188 -5.30 -4.74 22.10
CA ARG A 188 -5.89 -5.09 20.81
C ARG A 188 -5.56 -4.06 19.73
N ARG A 189 -5.58 -2.77 20.07
CA ARG A 189 -5.21 -1.69 19.14
C ARG A 189 -3.75 -1.80 18.72
N LEU A 190 -2.85 -2.04 19.67
CA LEU A 190 -1.43 -2.21 19.43
C LEU A 190 -1.14 -3.45 18.58
N ARG A 191 -1.76 -4.60 18.89
CA ARG A 191 -1.65 -5.81 18.08
C ARG A 191 -2.10 -5.56 16.64
N LYS A 192 -3.22 -4.87 16.44
CA LYS A 192 -3.69 -4.51 15.10
C LYS A 192 -2.71 -3.60 14.36
N ALA A 193 -2.18 -2.57 15.03
CA ALA A 193 -1.19 -1.67 14.44
C ALA A 193 0.11 -2.41 14.08
N ASN A 194 0.53 -3.36 14.92
CA ASN A 194 1.73 -4.16 14.64
C ASN A 194 1.56 -5.02 13.38
N VAL A 195 0.41 -5.67 13.22
CA VAL A 195 0.09 -6.42 11.99
C VAL A 195 0.09 -5.50 10.77
N GLU A 196 -0.47 -4.29 10.87
CA GLU A 196 -0.47 -3.32 9.77
C GLU A 196 0.95 -2.86 9.40
N PHE A 197 1.84 -2.67 10.39
CA PHE A 197 3.25 -2.36 10.13
C PHE A 197 4.02 -3.56 9.55
N GLU A 198 3.74 -4.78 10.00
CA GLU A 198 4.31 -6.01 9.42
C GLU A 198 3.90 -6.16 7.95
N GLU A 199 2.64 -5.92 7.61
CA GLU A 199 2.14 -5.90 6.23
C GLU A 199 2.83 -4.82 5.39
N GLN A 200 2.96 -3.60 5.89
CA GLN A 200 3.67 -2.52 5.19
C GLN A 200 5.14 -2.85 4.96
N ASN A 201 5.82 -3.40 5.97
CA ASN A 201 7.22 -3.82 5.86
C ASN A 201 7.38 -4.93 4.81
N ALA A 202 6.45 -5.90 4.76
CA ALA A 202 6.48 -6.95 3.74
C ALA A 202 6.33 -6.39 2.31
N VAL A 203 5.43 -5.41 2.12
CA VAL A 203 5.26 -4.72 0.83
C VAL A 203 6.54 -3.97 0.44
N LEU A 204 7.16 -3.24 1.37
CA LEU A 204 8.40 -2.52 1.13
C LEU A 204 9.56 -3.47 0.79
N GLN A 205 9.70 -4.58 1.52
CA GLN A 205 10.70 -5.61 1.24
C GLN A 205 10.53 -6.20 -0.16
N LYS A 206 9.28 -6.48 -0.57
CA LYS A 206 8.99 -6.93 -1.93
C LYS A 206 9.40 -5.89 -2.97
N HIS A 207 9.05 -4.62 -2.77
CA HIS A 207 9.41 -3.56 -3.70
C HIS A 207 10.93 -3.40 -3.83
N ILE A 208 11.65 -3.49 -2.71
CA ILE A 208 13.12 -3.47 -2.68
C ILE A 208 13.69 -4.63 -3.50
N ALA A 209 13.16 -5.85 -3.32
CA ALA A 209 13.58 -7.02 -4.10
C ALA A 209 13.32 -6.83 -5.60
N ASP A 210 12.13 -6.34 -5.98
CA ASP A 210 11.79 -6.07 -7.38
C ASP A 210 12.73 -5.02 -8.00
N MET A 211 13.10 -3.97 -7.25
CA MET A 211 14.06 -2.96 -7.68
C MET A 211 15.47 -3.54 -7.84
N PHE A 212 15.92 -4.42 -6.94
CA PHE A 212 17.21 -5.10 -7.09
C PHE A 212 17.25 -5.97 -8.34
N SER A 213 16.20 -6.76 -8.60
CA SER A 213 16.11 -7.56 -9.83
C SER A 213 16.02 -6.69 -11.09
N ALA A 214 15.42 -5.50 -11.03
CA ALA A 214 15.45 -4.55 -12.14
C ALA A 214 16.86 -3.98 -12.37
N LYS A 215 17.57 -3.63 -11.29
CA LYS A 215 18.96 -3.17 -11.35
C LYS A 215 19.88 -4.21 -11.98
N GLU A 216 19.77 -5.47 -11.54
CA GLU A 216 20.59 -6.57 -12.06
C GLU A 216 20.35 -6.80 -13.56
N ARG A 217 19.10 -6.72 -14.03
CA ARG A 217 18.78 -6.80 -15.46
C ARG A 217 19.42 -5.66 -16.26
N LEU A 218 19.32 -4.43 -15.76
CA LEU A 218 19.93 -3.27 -16.43
C LEU A 218 21.46 -3.37 -16.45
N GLU A 219 22.08 -3.85 -15.38
CA GLU A 219 23.52 -4.08 -15.33
C GLU A 219 23.95 -5.16 -16.33
N ALA A 220 23.16 -6.22 -16.49
CA ALA A 220 23.40 -7.24 -17.51
C ALA A 220 23.24 -6.71 -18.94
N GLU A 221 22.18 -5.93 -19.22
CA GLU A 221 21.97 -5.28 -20.52
C GLU A 221 23.12 -4.32 -20.85
N LEU A 222 23.52 -3.48 -19.90
CA LEU A 222 24.65 -2.57 -20.06
C LEU A 222 25.94 -3.33 -20.38
N GLY A 223 26.22 -4.42 -19.67
CA GLY A 223 27.39 -5.26 -19.96
C GLY A 223 27.38 -5.88 -21.37
N GLN A 224 26.20 -6.26 -21.87
CA GLN A 224 26.06 -6.75 -23.26
C GLN A 224 26.30 -5.64 -24.28
N ASP A 225 25.78 -4.44 -24.03
CA ASP A 225 25.97 -3.28 -24.91
C ASP A 225 27.44 -2.81 -24.94
N GLU A 226 28.13 -2.85 -23.81
CA GLU A 226 29.58 -2.60 -23.73
C GLU A 226 30.36 -3.62 -24.58
N LEU A 227 30.05 -4.91 -24.45
CA LEU A 227 30.67 -5.96 -25.26
C LEU A 227 30.42 -5.77 -26.75
N ARG A 228 29.17 -5.43 -27.14
CA ARG A 228 28.78 -5.15 -28.52
C ARG A 228 29.55 -3.94 -29.07
N THR A 229 29.62 -2.87 -28.29
CA THR A 229 30.35 -1.65 -28.66
C THR A 229 31.84 -1.94 -28.83
N GLN A 230 32.43 -2.70 -27.92
CA GLN A 230 33.83 -3.10 -28.01
C GLN A 230 34.09 -3.99 -29.24
N ALA A 231 33.17 -4.90 -29.58
CA ALA A 231 33.27 -5.70 -30.79
C ALA A 231 33.21 -4.85 -32.07
N LEU A 232 32.30 -3.88 -32.13
CA LEU A 232 32.21 -2.94 -33.25
C LEU A 232 33.46 -2.08 -33.37
N GLN A 233 34.01 -1.59 -32.24
CA GLN A 233 35.27 -0.85 -32.22
C GLN A 233 36.44 -1.70 -32.73
N ARG A 234 36.54 -2.97 -32.32
CA ARG A 234 37.56 -3.90 -32.82
C ARG A 234 37.42 -4.12 -34.32
N HIS A 235 36.19 -4.30 -34.82
CA HIS A 235 35.94 -4.48 -36.24
C HIS A 235 36.30 -3.22 -37.05
N LEU A 236 35.88 -2.04 -36.58
CA LEU A 236 36.25 -0.76 -37.19
C LEU A 236 37.77 -0.55 -37.17
N GLN A 237 38.45 -0.86 -36.08
CA GLN A 237 39.91 -0.80 -36.01
C GLN A 237 40.56 -1.76 -37.00
N ALA A 238 40.05 -2.99 -37.13
CA ALA A 238 40.55 -3.96 -38.11
C ALA A 238 40.41 -3.42 -39.54
N ILE A 239 39.24 -2.91 -39.92
CA ILE A 239 39.02 -2.28 -41.23
C ILE A 239 39.99 -1.12 -41.44
N LYS A 240 40.16 -0.23 -40.44
CA LYS A 240 41.11 0.89 -40.53
C LYS A 240 42.54 0.41 -40.76
N GLN A 241 42.98 -0.66 -40.09
CA GLN A 241 44.31 -1.24 -40.32
C GLN A 241 44.46 -1.82 -41.72
N THR A 242 43.47 -2.58 -42.20
CA THR A 242 43.54 -3.16 -43.54
C THR A 242 43.57 -2.07 -44.62
N LEU A 243 42.75 -1.02 -44.46
CA LEU A 243 42.77 0.15 -45.33
C LEU A 243 44.12 0.87 -45.30
N LEU A 244 44.69 1.11 -44.12
CA LEU A 244 46.01 1.74 -44.01
C LEU A 244 47.09 0.94 -44.72
N ASN A 245 47.12 -0.38 -44.54
CA ASN A 245 48.11 -1.25 -45.18
C ASN A 245 47.96 -1.22 -46.71
N SER A 246 46.73 -1.25 -47.22
CA SER A 246 46.47 -1.19 -48.67
C SER A 246 46.85 0.16 -49.27
N LEU A 247 46.54 1.26 -48.58
CA LEU A 247 46.72 2.64 -49.07
C LEU A 247 48.09 3.24 -48.73
N ALA A 248 48.93 2.55 -47.95
CA ALA A 248 50.28 3.01 -47.59
C ALA A 248 51.16 3.31 -48.81
N THR A 249 50.90 2.63 -49.94
CA THR A 249 51.65 2.82 -51.20
C THR A 249 51.08 3.94 -52.08
N VAL A 250 50.01 4.61 -51.63
CA VAL A 250 49.30 5.63 -52.39
C VAL A 250 49.49 6.99 -51.71
N PRO A 251 50.49 7.78 -52.09
CA PRO A 251 50.64 9.14 -51.57
C PRO A 251 49.56 10.07 -52.13
N LEU A 252 49.12 11.02 -51.32
CA LEU A 252 48.12 12.01 -51.71
C LEU A 252 48.66 12.91 -52.85
N PRO A 253 47.90 13.16 -53.93
CA PRO A 253 48.34 14.05 -55.01
C PRO A 253 48.65 15.46 -54.51
N GLY A 254 49.85 15.97 -54.82
CA GLY A 254 50.29 17.33 -54.48
C GLY A 254 51.01 17.48 -53.14
N THR A 255 50.66 16.70 -52.11
CA THR A 255 51.32 16.78 -50.78
C THR A 255 52.23 15.60 -50.47
N GLY A 256 52.04 14.44 -51.11
CA GLY A 256 52.83 13.25 -50.86
C GLY A 256 52.51 12.54 -49.52
N GLU A 257 51.50 13.01 -48.79
CA GLU A 257 51.12 12.44 -47.49
C GLU A 257 50.59 11.02 -47.64
N THR A 258 51.00 10.12 -46.74
CA THR A 258 50.44 8.77 -46.61
C THR A 258 49.50 8.68 -45.40
N PRO A 259 48.48 7.81 -45.43
CA PRO A 259 47.48 7.75 -44.38
C PRO A 259 48.05 7.15 -43.08
N SER A 260 47.60 7.66 -41.93
CA SER A 260 47.88 7.13 -40.59
C SER A 260 46.59 6.90 -39.79
N ILE A 261 46.64 6.14 -38.70
CA ILE A 261 45.44 5.76 -37.89
C ILE A 261 44.56 6.94 -37.50
N GLY A 262 45.17 8.06 -37.09
CA GLY A 262 44.43 9.27 -36.69
C GLY A 262 44.07 10.20 -37.86
N THR A 263 44.66 9.99 -39.04
CA THR A 263 44.48 10.89 -40.20
C THR A 263 43.71 10.25 -41.35
N LEU A 264 43.47 8.94 -41.30
CA LEU A 264 42.86 8.14 -42.37
C LEU A 264 41.58 8.77 -42.91
N ASP A 265 40.65 9.15 -42.04
CA ASP A 265 39.37 9.73 -42.44
C ASP A 265 39.57 11.06 -43.20
N SER A 266 40.51 11.88 -42.73
CA SER A 266 40.86 13.16 -43.38
C SER A 266 41.65 12.95 -44.69
N TYR A 267 42.52 11.94 -44.75
CA TYR A 267 43.26 11.56 -45.95
C TYR A 267 42.28 11.07 -47.03
N LEU A 268 41.33 10.19 -46.68
CA LEU A 268 40.33 9.67 -47.62
C LEU A 268 39.44 10.78 -48.18
N SER A 269 39.03 11.74 -47.34
CA SER A 269 38.24 12.89 -47.78
C SER A 269 39.02 13.84 -48.68
N ARG A 270 40.32 14.08 -48.39
CA ARG A 270 41.19 14.87 -49.29
C ARG A 270 41.49 14.13 -50.59
N LEU A 271 41.67 12.80 -50.54
CA LEU A 271 41.89 11.96 -51.70
C LEU A 271 40.66 11.97 -52.61
N SER A 272 39.45 11.80 -52.06
CA SER A 272 38.22 11.85 -52.85
C SER A 272 38.04 13.21 -53.52
N SER A 273 38.24 14.31 -52.79
CA SER A 273 38.16 15.66 -53.33
C SER A 273 39.20 15.91 -54.44
N ALA A 274 40.43 15.42 -54.27
CA ALA A 274 41.47 15.51 -55.30
C ALA A 274 41.07 14.74 -56.58
N LEU A 275 40.55 13.52 -56.44
CA LEU A 275 40.06 12.69 -57.55
C LEU A 275 38.89 13.34 -58.30
N GLU A 276 37.96 13.97 -57.58
CA GLU A 276 36.79 14.67 -58.16
C GLU A 276 37.20 15.94 -58.91
N SER A 277 38.22 16.66 -58.41
CA SER A 277 38.65 17.92 -59.00
C SER A 277 39.35 17.78 -60.36
N ARG A 278 40.07 16.67 -60.60
CA ARG A 278 40.83 16.43 -61.85
C ARG A 278 40.71 14.96 -62.30
N PRO A 279 39.55 14.54 -62.83
CA PRO A 279 39.27 13.13 -63.12
C PRO A 279 40.17 12.52 -64.19
N HIS A 280 40.59 13.32 -65.18
CA HIS A 280 41.37 12.85 -66.32
C HIS A 280 42.85 12.66 -65.99
N GLU A 281 43.42 13.49 -65.11
CA GLU A 281 44.83 13.41 -64.68
C GLU A 281 45.07 12.23 -63.71
N HIS A 282 44.06 11.88 -62.92
CA HIS A 282 44.17 10.84 -61.89
C HIS A 282 43.65 9.47 -62.34
N ARG A 283 43.41 9.24 -63.64
CA ARG A 283 42.85 7.98 -64.16
C ARG A 283 43.69 6.74 -63.81
N ALA A 284 45.03 6.83 -63.87
CA ALA A 284 45.92 5.74 -63.48
C ALA A 284 45.89 5.44 -61.97
N LEU A 285 45.74 6.49 -61.15
CA LEU A 285 45.60 6.39 -59.70
C LEU A 285 44.27 5.72 -59.32
N VAL A 286 43.18 6.06 -60.01
CA VAL A 286 41.86 5.43 -59.82
C VAL A 286 41.90 3.92 -60.11
N LEU A 287 42.55 3.50 -61.21
CA LEU A 287 42.70 2.07 -61.54
C LEU A 287 43.49 1.32 -60.47
N LYS A 288 44.57 1.93 -59.95
CA LYS A 288 45.36 1.34 -58.88
C LYS A 288 44.59 1.24 -57.56
N LEU A 289 43.78 2.25 -57.23
CA LEU A 289 42.88 2.21 -56.07
C LEU A 289 41.79 1.13 -56.24
N GLN A 290 41.23 0.98 -57.44
CA GLN A 290 40.26 -0.09 -57.73
C GLN A 290 40.87 -1.48 -57.56
N GLU A 291 42.11 -1.69 -58.02
CA GLU A 291 42.82 -2.95 -57.80
C GLU A 291 43.06 -3.20 -56.30
N LEU A 292 43.57 -2.21 -55.57
CA LEU A 292 43.85 -2.35 -54.13
C LEU A 292 42.59 -2.57 -53.29
N LEU A 293 41.48 -1.88 -53.61
CA LEU A 293 40.20 -2.03 -52.92
C LEU A 293 39.49 -3.34 -53.28
N ALA A 294 39.67 -3.88 -54.49
CA ALA A 294 39.11 -5.18 -54.86
C ALA A 294 39.71 -6.35 -54.06
N HIS A 295 40.93 -6.16 -53.51
CA HIS A 295 41.58 -7.14 -52.64
C HIS A 295 41.16 -7.02 -51.16
N LEU A 296 40.45 -5.94 -50.78
CA LEU A 296 39.92 -5.72 -49.42
C LEU A 296 38.57 -6.41 -49.17
N ASP A 297 37.85 -6.77 -50.23
CA ASP A 297 36.49 -7.34 -50.20
C ASP A 297 36.48 -8.89 -50.16
N ARG A 298 37.64 -9.54 -49.98
CA ARG A 298 37.80 -10.99 -49.81
C ARG A 298 38.21 -11.35 -48.39
#